data_AF-A0A7Y2XR97-F1
#
_entry.id   AF-A0A7Y2XR97-F1
#
_cell.length_a   1.000
_cell.length_b   1.000
_cell.length_c   1.000
_cell.angle_alpha   90.00
_cell.angle_beta   90.00
_cell.angle_gamma   90.00
#
_symmetry.space_group_name_H-M   'P 1'
#
loop_
_entity.id
_entity.type
_entity.pdbx_description
1 polymer ?
#
loop_
_entity_poly.entity_id
_entity_poly.type
_entity_poly.pdbx_seq_one_letter_code
_entity_poly.pdbx_strand_id
1 'polypeptide(L)' 'MRKTTPSHDFIRGIWNENPVLIQMLGLCPALAVTNSVVNALAM' A
#
# COMPACT_ATOMS: atom_id res chain seq x y z
N MET A 1 -23.20 18.00 12.41
CA MET A 1 -22.21 17.23 13.20
C MET A 1 -22.13 15.81 12.65
N ARG A 2 -21.05 15.45 11.93
CA ARG A 2 -20.84 14.07 11.45
C ARG A 2 -20.22 13.27 12.60
N LYS A 3 -20.95 12.30 13.14
CA LYS A 3 -20.45 11.30 14.10
C LYS A 3 -19.75 10.17 13.34
N THR A 4 -18.67 10.46 12.62
CA THR A 4 -17.83 9.41 12.03
C THR A 4 -16.79 9.02 13.06
N THR A 5 -16.78 7.75 13.44
CA THR A 5 -15.78 7.18 14.36
C THR A 5 -14.38 7.61 13.92
N PRO A 6 -13.51 8.10 14.83
CA PRO A 6 -12.18 8.62 14.47
C PRO A 6 -11.36 7.61 13.66
N SER A 7 -11.51 6.32 13.92
CA SER A 7 -10.86 5.24 13.17
C SER A 7 -11.26 5.20 11.69
N HIS A 8 -12.51 5.55 11.35
CA HIS A 8 -13.00 5.52 9.98
C HIS A 8 -12.55 6.76 9.19
N ASP A 9 -12.39 7.91 9.85
CA ASP A 9 -11.77 9.10 9.26
C ASP A 9 -10.27 8.89 9.03
N PHE A 10 -9.57 8.22 9.95
CA PHE A 10 -8.14 7.95 9.80
C PHE A 10 -7.84 6.99 8.63
N ILE A 11 -8.63 5.92 8.48
CA ILE A 11 -8.50 5.01 7.33
C ILE A 11 -8.82 5.74 6.03
N ARG A 12 -9.87 6.58 5.99
CA ARG A 12 -10.18 7.37 4.80
C ARG A 12 -9.10 8.42 4.49
N GLY A 13 -8.55 9.09 5.48
CA GLY A 13 -7.46 10.04 5.33
C GLY A 13 -6.15 9.43 4.81
N ILE A 14 -5.85 8.20 5.22
CA ILE A 14 -4.66 7.47 4.75
C ILE A 14 -4.88 6.83 3.37
N TRP A 15 -6.07 6.24 3.12
CA TRP A 15 -6.31 5.47 1.90
C TRP A 15 -6.97 6.25 0.74
N ASN A 16 -7.91 7.16 1.02
CA ASN A 16 -8.56 7.97 -0.03
C ASN A 16 -7.83 9.31 -0.24
N GLU A 17 -7.36 9.95 0.83
CA GLU A 17 -6.68 11.25 0.72
C GLU A 17 -5.19 11.14 0.34
N ASN A 18 -4.54 9.98 0.55
CA ASN A 18 -3.11 9.77 0.27
C ASN A 18 -2.82 8.48 -0.53
N PRO A 19 -3.24 8.40 -1.81
CA PRO A 19 -2.97 7.25 -2.66
C PRO A 19 -1.46 6.98 -2.89
N VAL A 20 -0.61 7.99 -2.72
CA VAL A 20 0.86 7.86 -2.78
C VAL A 20 1.39 6.85 -1.77
N LEU A 21 0.80 6.75 -0.58
CA LEU A 21 1.27 5.81 0.44
C LEU A 21 1.03 4.36 0.03
N ILE A 22 -0.12 4.09 -0.61
CA ILE A 22 -0.44 2.79 -1.23
C ILE A 22 0.47 2.53 -2.43
N GLN A 23 0.76 3.56 -3.24
CA GLN A 23 1.65 3.46 -4.38
C GLN A 23 3.08 3.06 -3.97
N MET A 24 3.64 3.67 -2.92
CA MET A 24 4.98 3.36 -2.41
C MET A 24 5.03 1.99 -1.71
N LEU A 25 3.99 1.65 -0.94
CA LEU A 25 3.81 0.31 -0.39
C LEU A 25 3.60 -0.75 -1.47
N GLY A 26 3.17 -0.40 -2.68
CA GLY A 26 3.09 -1.30 -3.83
C GLY A 26 4.38 -1.35 -4.66
N LEU A 27 5.18 -0.29 -4.66
CA LEU A 27 6.43 -0.21 -5.44
C LEU A 27 7.56 -1.03 -4.79
N CYS A 28 7.74 -0.93 -3.47
CA CYS A 28 8.74 -1.72 -2.74
C CYS A 28 8.52 -3.25 -2.87
N PRO A 29 7.30 -3.80 -2.71
CA PRO A 29 7.07 -5.22 -2.93
C PRO A 29 7.08 -5.59 -4.41
N ALA A 30 6.79 -4.69 -5.35
CA ALA A 30 6.97 -4.97 -6.78
C ALA A 30 8.45 -5.22 -7.11
N LEU A 31 9.37 -4.40 -6.59
CA LEU A 31 10.80 -4.64 -6.78
C LEU A 31 11.28 -5.91 -6.05
N ALA A 32 10.75 -6.19 -4.86
CA ALA A 32 11.11 -7.38 -4.09
C ALA A 32 10.59 -8.68 -4.75
N VAL A 33 9.33 -8.70 -5.22
CA VAL A 33 8.76 -9.87 -5.91
C VAL A 33 9.46 -10.11 -7.23
N THR A 34 9.88 -9.07 -7.96
CA THR A 34 10.62 -9.27 -9.22
C THR A 34 11.97 -9.95 -8.97
N ASN A 35 12.69 -9.57 -7.90
CA ASN A 35 13.90 -10.28 -7.49
C ASN A 35 13.62 -11.75 -7.12
N SER A 36 12.57 -11.99 -6.33
CA SER A 36 12.17 -13.34 -5.96
C SER A 36 11.73 -14.18 -7.18
N VAL A 37 11.04 -13.58 -8.15
CA VAL A 37 10.60 -14.24 -9.40
C VAL A 37 11.79 -14.57 -10.30
N VAL A 38 12.75 -13.65 -10.45
CA VAL A 38 13.99 -13.92 -11.20
C VAL A 38 14.80 -15.02 -10.52
N ASN A 39 14.92 -14.98 -9.18
CA ASN A 39 15.63 -16.01 -8.42
C ASN A 39 14.93 -17.38 -8.49
N ALA A 40 13.59 -17.41 -8.51
CA ALA A 40 12.81 -18.64 -8.61
C ALA A 40 12.72 -19.22 -10.04
N LEU A 41 12.94 -18.41 -11.09
CA LEU A 41 13.03 -18.88 -12.48
C LEU A 41 14.45 -19.30 -12.86
N ALA A 42 15.47 -18.72 -12.22
CA ALA A 42 16.87 -19.06 -12.43
C ALA A 42 17.30 -20.32 -11.66
N MET A 43 16.58 -20.67 -10.58
CA MET A 43 16.79 -21.87 -9.77
C MET A 43 15.90 -23.03 -10.20
#